data_AF-A0A6N2UGC8-F1
#
_entry.id   AF-A0A6N2UGC8-F1
#
_cell.length_a   1.000
_cell.length_b   1.000
_cell.length_c   1.000
_cell.angle_alpha   90.00
_cell.angle_beta   90.00
_cell.angle_gamma   90.00
#
_symmetry.space_group_name_H-M   'P 1'
#
loop_
_entity.id
_entity.type
_entity.pdbx_description
1 polymer ?
#
loop_
_entity_poly.entity_id
_entity_poly.type
_entity_poly.pdbx_seq_one_letter_code
_entity_poly.pdbx_strand_id
1 'polypeptide(L)'
;MGKKKIFIAAVMCLLVISVSVQGSNDIRKAKESDKNSDNGIVEKNITINYEKEFCNGIDGIDEPYKSNGITLFTISGTWIQENNGKWWYRHDDGTYTCNGWEEINSKWYYFDAEGWMVTGWIEVDGHWYYTDQWGAMCTGWIEVDGHWYYMDQWGAMCTGWIEVDGHWYYMDQWGAMCTGWVKVDGHWYYMDQWGAMCTGWVKVDGYWYYMDQWGEMYTGWLYMKGERYYLNENGVMITGKYNMWDQETKKFKDYYFSSDGRWEYTVSLITWDLVDSGKHLDWSGKTKYSSYITTATKKWNAYKKGIIRKDTVSTMKDVTISDYYDDKDTLWGETSKNGTIRFNIYNMDKDDDAGRLNTVMHEFGHALGLGHNERKDVMSKFSNVTELTENDKKSYDAAYRKY
;
A
#
# COMPACT_ATOMS: atom_id res chain seq x y z
N MET A 1 -23.61 16.15 -10.65
CA MET A 1 -22.59 16.96 -11.35
C MET A 1 -21.78 17.71 -10.30
N GLY A 2 -20.55 17.26 -10.04
CA GLY A 2 -19.60 17.95 -9.18
C GLY A 2 -18.20 17.65 -9.69
N LYS A 3 -17.56 18.63 -10.35
CA LYS A 3 -16.17 18.52 -10.82
C LYS A 3 -15.28 19.35 -9.91
N LYS A 4 -14.36 18.66 -9.23
CA LYS A 4 -13.24 19.23 -8.46
C LYS A 4 -12.34 20.04 -9.42
N LYS A 5 -11.97 21.26 -9.01
CA LYS A 5 -11.00 22.11 -9.69
C LYS A 5 -9.59 21.61 -9.40
N ILE A 6 -8.82 21.39 -10.45
CA ILE A 6 -7.37 21.20 -10.43
C ILE A 6 -6.76 22.60 -10.39
N PHE A 7 -5.95 22.89 -9.37
CA PHE A 7 -5.11 24.10 -9.31
C PHE A 7 -3.69 23.69 -9.69
N ILE A 8 -3.22 24.17 -10.84
CA ILE A 8 -1.78 24.23 -11.19
C ILE A 8 -1.39 25.69 -10.98
N ALA A 9 -0.58 25.97 -9.96
CA ALA A 9 0.02 27.27 -9.75
C ALA A 9 1.46 27.23 -10.30
N ALA A 10 1.69 27.96 -11.39
CA ALA A 10 3.03 28.29 -11.85
C ALA A 10 3.53 29.49 -11.04
N VAL A 11 4.65 29.35 -10.34
CA VAL A 11 5.38 30.46 -9.73
C VAL A 11 6.75 30.51 -10.41
N MET A 12 6.97 31.53 -11.26
CA MET A 12 8.31 31.97 -11.62
C MET A 12 8.98 32.52 -10.36
N CYS A 13 10.19 32.09 -10.04
CA CYS A 13 11.05 32.80 -9.11
C CYS A 13 12.31 33.26 -9.84
N LEU A 14 12.43 34.59 -10.00
CA LEU A 14 13.66 35.27 -10.39
C LEU A 14 14.64 35.21 -9.22
N LEU A 15 15.91 34.91 -9.49
CA LEU A 15 17.01 35.22 -8.58
C LEU A 15 17.06 36.75 -8.34
N VAL A 16 16.86 37.18 -7.10
CA VAL A 16 17.25 38.52 -6.64
C VAL A 16 18.53 38.38 -5.84
N ILE A 17 19.66 38.76 -6.43
CA ILE A 17 20.92 38.98 -5.71
C ILE A 17 20.75 40.29 -4.95
N SER A 18 20.60 40.24 -3.62
CA SER A 18 20.74 41.44 -2.79
C SER A 18 22.12 41.46 -2.14
N VAL A 19 22.96 42.42 -2.57
CA VAL A 19 24.24 42.73 -1.90
C VAL A 19 23.93 43.80 -0.87
N SER A 20 23.98 43.46 0.42
CA SER A 20 23.96 44.47 1.49
C SER A 20 25.40 44.72 1.96
N VAL A 21 25.86 45.95 1.84
CA VAL A 21 27.11 46.43 2.44
C VAL A 21 26.74 47.20 3.70
N GLN A 22 27.10 46.70 4.88
CA GLN A 22 26.90 47.39 6.16
C GLN A 22 28.21 47.96 6.71
N GLY A 23 28.33 49.29 6.68
CA GLY A 23 29.13 50.17 7.56
C GLY A 23 30.67 50.12 7.39
N SER A 24 31.43 51.21 7.47
CA SER A 24 31.23 52.46 8.21
C SER A 24 31.89 53.66 7.52
N ASN A 25 31.16 54.78 7.51
CA ASN A 25 31.71 56.12 7.27
C ASN A 25 32.67 56.50 8.40
N ASP A 26 33.94 56.77 8.09
CA ASP A 26 34.69 57.88 8.69
C ASP A 26 36.07 58.04 8.03
N ILE A 27 36.21 59.00 7.12
CA ILE A 27 37.51 59.66 6.90
C ILE A 27 37.27 61.17 6.80
N ARG A 28 37.37 61.83 7.96
CA ARG A 28 37.63 63.27 8.05
C ARG A 28 39.14 63.51 8.18
N LYS A 29 39.63 64.35 7.27
CA LYS A 29 40.77 65.29 7.36
C LYS A 29 42.22 64.79 7.21
N ALA A 30 42.89 65.51 6.30
CA ALA A 30 44.29 65.95 6.28
C ALA A 30 45.35 64.89 5.90
N LYS A 31 46.41 65.19 5.14
CA LYS A 31 46.94 66.40 4.46
C LYS A 31 47.99 65.88 3.47
N GLU A 32 48.26 66.64 2.40
CA GLU A 32 49.39 66.42 1.48
C GLU A 32 50.72 66.31 2.24
N SER A 33 51.50 65.26 1.94
CA SER A 33 52.93 65.30 1.57
C SER A 33 53.55 63.91 1.75
N ASP A 34 53.85 63.20 0.65
CA ASP A 34 55.19 62.66 0.36
C ASP A 34 55.17 61.61 -0.75
N LYS A 35 56.06 61.82 -1.72
CA LYS A 35 56.43 60.88 -2.78
C LYS A 35 57.44 59.89 -2.20
N ASN A 36 57.08 58.61 -2.05
CA ASN A 36 57.86 57.44 -2.52
C ASN A 36 57.39 56.13 -1.87
N SER A 37 57.50 55.07 -2.68
CA SER A 37 57.56 53.63 -2.39
C SER A 37 56.31 52.89 -1.90
N ASP A 38 56.12 51.76 -2.59
CA ASP A 38 55.42 50.53 -2.25
C ASP A 38 53.92 50.41 -2.47
N ASN A 39 53.61 49.50 -3.40
CA ASN A 39 52.32 48.95 -3.74
C ASN A 39 51.71 48.23 -2.52
N GLY A 40 50.91 48.95 -1.73
CA GLY A 40 49.98 48.33 -0.79
C GLY A 40 48.68 47.95 -1.50
N ILE A 41 48.49 46.66 -1.81
CA ILE A 41 47.15 46.13 -2.11
C ILE A 41 46.48 45.89 -0.77
N VAL A 42 45.41 46.65 -0.51
CA VAL A 42 44.51 46.42 0.63
C VAL A 42 43.60 45.24 0.26
N GLU A 43 43.83 44.07 0.84
CA GLU A 43 42.92 42.94 0.74
C GLU A 43 41.64 43.26 1.53
N LYS A 44 40.52 43.36 0.79
CA LYS A 44 39.17 43.38 1.39
C LYS A 44 38.70 41.95 1.53
N ASN A 45 38.53 41.49 2.77
CA ASN A 45 37.85 40.24 3.07
C ASN A 45 36.41 40.30 2.55
N ILE A 46 36.06 39.37 1.65
CA ILE A 46 34.69 39.16 1.19
C ILE A 46 34.12 37.99 1.99
N THR A 47 33.17 38.27 2.87
CA THR A 47 32.32 37.25 3.50
C THR A 47 31.09 37.02 2.61
N ILE A 48 30.87 35.78 2.16
CA ILE A 48 29.67 35.39 1.40
C ILE A 48 28.78 34.60 2.37
N ASN A 49 27.58 35.11 2.66
CA ASN A 49 26.56 34.36 3.41
C ASN A 49 25.62 33.66 2.43
N TYR A 50 25.39 32.37 2.63
CA TYR A 50 24.41 31.57 1.88
C TYR A 50 23.12 31.45 2.69
N GLU A 51 22.01 31.96 2.17
CA GLU A 51 20.69 31.45 2.54
C GLU A 51 20.22 30.51 1.42
N LYS A 52 19.88 29.26 1.76
CA LYS A 52 19.39 28.27 0.80
C LYS A 52 18.02 27.75 1.25
N GLU A 53 17.01 27.99 0.42
CA GLU A 53 15.75 27.26 0.45
C GLU A 53 15.91 25.93 -0.31
N PHE A 54 15.32 24.86 0.23
CA PHE A 54 15.38 23.48 -0.25
C PHE A 54 14.61 23.26 -1.57
N CYS A 55 15.10 22.34 -2.42
CA CYS A 55 14.31 21.78 -3.52
C CYS A 55 14.46 20.25 -3.62
N ASN A 56 13.31 19.57 -3.78
CA ASN A 56 13.17 18.18 -4.21
C ASN A 56 13.21 18.06 -5.76
N GLY A 57 13.93 17.05 -6.27
CA GLY A 57 13.54 16.17 -7.38
C GLY A 57 13.44 16.64 -8.86
N ILE A 58 14.27 16.01 -9.70
CA ILE A 58 14.10 15.52 -11.11
C ILE A 58 14.63 16.35 -12.31
N ASP A 59 15.49 15.65 -13.07
CA ASP A 59 15.92 15.62 -14.49
C ASP A 59 16.17 16.87 -15.35
N GLY A 60 17.32 16.84 -16.06
CA GLY A 60 17.47 17.48 -17.37
C GLY A 60 18.81 18.20 -17.62
N ILE A 61 19.63 17.58 -18.46
CA ILE A 61 20.86 18.06 -19.14
C ILE A 61 20.81 19.55 -19.56
N ASP A 62 21.84 20.33 -19.22
CA ASP A 62 22.32 21.51 -19.98
C ASP A 62 23.80 21.82 -19.64
N GLU A 63 24.55 22.27 -20.65
CA GLU A 63 26.01 22.51 -20.69
C GLU A 63 26.58 23.49 -19.64
N PRO A 64 27.90 23.43 -19.32
CA PRO A 64 28.51 24.19 -18.24
C PRO A 64 28.63 25.69 -18.54
N TYR A 65 28.05 26.52 -17.67
CA TYR A 65 28.33 27.94 -17.59
C TYR A 65 29.77 28.16 -17.11
N LYS A 66 30.62 28.74 -17.96
CA LYS A 66 31.95 29.24 -17.59
C LYS A 66 31.80 30.38 -16.58
N SER A 67 32.27 30.18 -15.34
CA SER A 67 32.48 31.26 -14.39
C SER A 67 33.85 31.90 -14.62
N ASN A 68 33.86 33.23 -14.66
CA ASN A 68 35.04 34.04 -14.86
C ASN A 68 35.92 34.01 -13.61
N GLY A 69 37.11 33.42 -13.75
CA GLY A 69 38.34 33.74 -13.01
C GLY A 69 38.22 34.24 -11.58
N ILE A 70 37.99 33.33 -10.64
CA ILE A 70 38.44 33.46 -9.25
C ILE A 70 39.48 32.36 -9.06
N THR A 71 40.75 32.72 -8.95
CA THR A 71 41.82 31.79 -8.56
C THR A 71 41.67 31.55 -7.06
N LEU A 72 41.05 30.44 -6.66
CA LEU A 72 41.21 29.94 -5.29
C LEU A 72 42.66 29.49 -5.14
N PHE A 73 43.46 30.25 -4.38
CA PHE A 73 44.72 29.73 -3.87
C PHE A 73 44.38 28.78 -2.72
N THR A 74 44.38 27.47 -2.98
CA THR A 74 44.51 26.49 -1.89
C THR A 74 45.87 26.71 -1.23
N ILE A 75 45.86 27.20 0.00
CA ILE A 75 47.07 27.32 0.80
C ILE A 75 47.51 25.88 1.11
N SER A 76 48.65 25.49 0.53
CA SER A 76 49.23 24.18 0.78
C SER A 76 49.76 24.11 2.22
N GLY A 77 49.91 22.89 2.75
CA GLY A 77 50.28 22.70 4.14
C GLY A 77 50.69 21.26 4.43
N THR A 78 50.94 20.98 5.71
CA THR A 78 51.42 19.68 6.18
C THR A 78 50.64 19.23 7.40
N TRP A 79 50.25 17.96 7.42
CA TRP A 79 49.68 17.29 8.58
C TRP A 79 50.73 17.12 9.68
N ILE A 80 50.40 17.54 10.90
CA ILE A 80 51.26 17.41 12.08
C ILE A 80 50.51 16.60 13.13
N GLN A 81 51.18 15.58 13.68
CA GLN A 81 50.69 14.78 14.79
C GLN A 81 51.40 15.18 16.08
N GLU A 82 50.63 15.46 17.13
CA GLU A 82 51.16 15.72 18.46
C GLU A 82 51.34 14.43 19.28
N ASN A 83 52.14 14.51 20.34
CA ASN A 83 52.47 13.36 21.21
C ASN A 83 51.24 12.68 21.86
N ASN A 84 50.09 13.36 21.89
CA ASN A 84 48.82 12.83 22.40
C ASN A 84 47.97 12.13 21.33
N GLY A 85 48.47 11.99 20.10
CA GLY A 85 47.78 11.35 18.98
C GLY A 85 46.84 12.27 18.20
N LYS A 86 46.67 13.53 18.61
CA LYS A 86 45.85 14.52 17.88
C LYS A 86 46.57 15.01 16.62
N TRP A 87 45.79 15.31 15.60
CA TRP A 87 46.27 15.83 14.32
C TRP A 87 45.80 17.27 14.11
N TRP A 88 46.62 18.09 13.46
CA TRP A 88 46.26 19.40 12.95
C TRP A 88 46.95 19.63 11.61
N TYR A 89 46.44 20.59 10.82
CA TYR A 89 46.99 20.92 9.52
C TYR A 89 47.61 22.32 9.56
N ARG A 90 48.93 22.39 9.32
CA ARG A 90 49.66 23.66 9.30
C ARG A 90 49.85 24.11 7.87
N HIS A 91 49.32 25.27 7.54
CA HIS A 91 49.53 25.94 6.27
C HIS A 91 51.00 26.35 6.08
N ASP A 92 51.46 26.49 4.84
CA ASP A 92 52.84 26.87 4.51
C ASP A 92 53.22 28.28 5.01
N ASP A 93 52.23 29.16 5.17
CA ASP A 93 52.39 30.49 5.77
C ASP A 93 52.41 30.49 7.31
N GLY A 94 52.25 29.32 7.92
CA GLY A 94 52.23 29.11 9.37
C GLY A 94 50.86 29.26 10.02
N THR A 95 49.81 29.60 9.27
CA THR A 95 48.42 29.64 9.77
C THR A 95 47.80 28.22 9.82
N TYR A 96 46.58 28.11 10.33
CA TYR A 96 45.82 26.85 10.40
C TYR A 96 44.31 27.14 10.55
N THR A 97 43.48 26.19 10.13
CA THR A 97 42.01 26.27 10.23
C THR A 97 41.53 25.98 11.66
N CYS A 98 40.52 26.71 12.14
CA CYS A 98 39.83 26.51 13.43
C CYS A 98 38.32 26.69 13.25
N ASN A 99 37.51 25.95 14.01
CA ASN A 99 36.04 25.96 13.95
C ASN A 99 35.50 25.88 12.51
N GLY A 100 36.09 25.02 11.68
CA GLY A 100 35.87 25.11 10.24
C GLY A 100 36.23 23.88 9.45
N TRP A 101 35.62 23.81 8.28
CA TRP A 101 35.88 22.81 7.26
C TRP A 101 37.06 23.23 6.37
N GLU A 102 37.92 22.28 6.03
CA GLU A 102 39.00 22.47 5.04
C GLU A 102 39.06 21.28 4.07
N GLU A 103 39.19 21.59 2.79
CA GLU A 103 39.41 20.58 1.75
C GLU A 103 40.92 20.35 1.56
N ILE A 104 41.39 19.17 1.92
CA ILE A 104 42.79 18.78 1.83
C ILE A 104 42.88 17.50 0.99
N ASN A 105 43.58 17.58 -0.15
CA ASN A 105 43.73 16.46 -1.10
C ASN A 105 42.39 15.83 -1.51
N SER A 106 41.41 16.67 -1.87
CA SER A 106 40.05 16.27 -2.30
C SER A 106 39.23 15.54 -1.25
N LYS A 107 39.52 15.78 0.03
CA LYS A 107 38.74 15.29 1.17
C LYS A 107 38.48 16.44 2.13
N TRP A 108 37.28 16.47 2.71
CA TRP A 108 36.89 17.45 3.71
C TRP A 108 37.25 16.99 5.12
N TYR A 109 37.83 17.88 5.91
CA TYR A 109 38.17 17.67 7.32
C TYR A 109 37.60 18.83 8.13
N TYR A 110 37.17 18.56 9.36
CA TYR A 110 36.70 19.59 10.29
C TYR A 110 37.71 19.78 11.41
N PHE A 111 37.99 21.03 11.76
CA PHE A 111 38.89 21.41 12.84
C PHE A 111 38.12 22.11 13.97
N ASP A 112 38.40 21.71 15.21
CA ASP A 112 37.79 22.29 16.41
C ASP A 112 38.30 23.72 16.69
N ALA A 113 37.89 24.30 17.82
CA ALA A 113 38.23 25.66 18.20
C ALA A 113 39.73 25.87 18.44
N GLU A 114 40.46 24.81 18.75
CA GLU A 114 41.90 24.80 18.96
C GLU A 114 42.69 24.36 17.71
N GLY A 115 42.00 24.06 16.60
CA GLY A 115 42.60 23.64 15.35
C GLY A 115 42.94 22.14 15.28
N TRP A 116 42.39 21.32 16.18
CA TRP A 116 42.55 19.86 16.09
C TRP A 116 41.52 19.27 15.13
N MET A 117 41.98 18.32 14.31
CA MET A 117 41.14 17.52 13.44
C MET A 117 40.16 16.68 14.27
N VAL A 118 38.88 16.74 13.90
CA VAL A 118 37.80 16.02 14.57
C VAL A 118 37.46 14.72 13.83
N THR A 119 37.29 13.64 14.58
CA THR A 119 36.80 12.33 14.10
C THR A 119 35.43 12.03 14.71
N GLY A 120 34.55 11.36 13.97
CA GLY A 120 33.22 10.96 14.43
C GLY A 120 32.14 12.01 14.16
N TRP A 121 31.11 12.04 15.00
CA TRP A 121 29.96 12.93 14.84
C TRP A 121 30.28 14.39 15.14
N ILE A 122 29.84 15.28 14.25
CA ILE A 122 30.03 16.73 14.36
C ILE A 122 28.70 17.41 14.01
N GLU A 123 28.29 18.39 14.82
CA GLU A 123 27.16 19.27 14.50
C GLU A 123 27.68 20.64 14.04
N VAL A 124 27.31 21.05 12.83
CA VAL A 124 27.66 22.36 12.26
C VAL A 124 26.39 22.98 11.67
N ASP A 125 26.05 24.19 12.11
CA ASP A 125 24.90 24.96 11.64
C ASP A 125 23.56 24.18 11.66
N GLY A 126 23.38 23.31 12.66
CA GLY A 126 22.18 22.48 12.82
C GLY A 126 22.13 21.23 11.94
N HIS A 127 23.23 20.89 11.27
CA HIS A 127 23.39 19.68 10.49
C HIS A 127 24.43 18.75 11.12
N TRP A 128 24.14 17.45 11.10
CA TRP A 128 25.06 16.42 11.57
C TRP A 128 25.92 15.89 10.43
N TYR A 129 27.21 15.75 10.70
CA TYR A 129 28.22 15.19 9.81
C TYR A 129 28.94 14.05 10.54
N TYR A 130 29.53 13.15 9.78
CA TYR A 130 30.38 12.10 10.33
C TYR A 130 31.73 12.11 9.60
N THR A 131 32.82 12.17 10.36
CA THR A 131 34.18 11.98 9.84
C THR A 131 34.71 10.62 10.25
N ASP A 132 35.42 9.95 9.34
CA ASP A 132 35.98 8.63 9.59
C ASP A 132 37.13 8.67 10.62
N GLN A 133 37.71 7.52 10.92
CA GLN A 133 38.84 7.40 11.84
C GLN A 133 40.10 8.18 11.41
N TRP A 134 40.15 8.63 10.15
CA TRP A 134 41.21 9.47 9.58
C TRP A 134 40.79 10.94 9.46
N GLY A 135 39.60 11.30 9.96
CA GLY A 135 39.05 12.66 9.94
C GLY A 135 38.39 13.07 8.62
N ALA A 136 38.34 12.17 7.63
CA ALA A 136 37.73 12.49 6.35
C ALA A 136 36.20 12.41 6.45
N MET A 137 35.51 13.44 5.97
CA MET A 137 34.04 13.50 5.92
C MET A 137 33.47 12.34 5.10
N CYS A 138 32.49 11.65 5.67
CA CYS A 138 31.79 10.56 5.00
C CYS A 138 30.60 11.08 4.19
N THR A 139 30.35 10.41 3.06
CA THR A 139 29.14 10.54 2.24
C THR A 139 28.55 9.15 1.99
N GLY A 140 27.26 9.08 1.66
CA GLY A 140 26.55 7.81 1.45
C GLY A 140 26.28 7.04 2.74
N TRP A 141 26.11 5.72 2.62
CA TRP A 141 25.81 4.83 3.76
C TRP A 141 27.01 4.67 4.70
N ILE A 142 26.74 4.85 6.00
CA ILE A 142 27.71 4.56 7.07
C ILE A 142 27.03 3.72 8.16
N GLU A 143 27.82 2.86 8.81
CA GLU A 143 27.39 2.11 9.99
C GLU A 143 28.15 2.63 11.21
N VAL A 144 27.43 3.09 12.22
CA VAL A 144 27.97 3.59 13.48
C VAL A 144 27.22 2.93 14.63
N ASP A 145 27.96 2.25 15.51
CA ASP A 145 27.41 1.57 16.70
C ASP A 145 26.22 0.62 16.40
N GLY A 146 26.25 -0.05 15.25
CA GLY A 146 25.21 -0.99 14.82
C GLY A 146 23.97 -0.34 14.20
N HIS A 147 24.02 0.96 13.93
CA HIS A 147 22.98 1.71 13.25
C HIS A 147 23.48 2.23 11.89
N TRP A 148 22.62 2.13 10.88
CA TRP A 148 22.90 2.66 9.54
C TRP A 148 22.40 4.09 9.41
N TYR A 149 23.23 4.96 8.85
CA TYR A 149 22.92 6.35 8.52
C TYR A 149 23.23 6.59 7.06
N TYR A 150 22.56 7.59 6.47
CA TYR A 150 22.86 8.04 5.12
C TYR A 150 23.29 9.50 5.16
N MET A 151 24.49 9.75 4.67
CA MET A 151 25.06 11.09 4.53
C MET A 151 24.84 11.54 3.08
N ASP A 152 24.31 12.74 2.87
CA ASP A 152 24.09 13.25 1.52
C ASP A 152 25.41 13.52 0.77
N GLN A 153 25.31 13.99 -0.47
CA GLN A 153 26.49 14.30 -1.29
C GLN A 153 27.41 15.40 -0.70
N TRP A 154 26.89 16.18 0.26
CA TRP A 154 27.61 17.23 0.99
C TRP A 154 27.99 16.78 2.41
N GLY A 155 27.77 15.51 2.75
CA GLY A 155 28.10 14.91 4.04
C GLY A 155 27.10 15.21 5.16
N ALA A 156 25.96 15.85 4.88
CA ALA A 156 24.93 16.11 5.89
C ALA A 156 24.07 14.85 6.10
N MET A 157 23.83 14.48 7.36
CA MET A 157 23.03 13.32 7.73
C MET A 157 21.57 13.52 7.33
N CYS A 158 21.00 12.54 6.62
CA CYS A 158 19.60 12.56 6.22
C CYS A 158 18.68 12.04 7.33
N THR A 159 17.48 12.63 7.40
CA THR A 159 16.35 12.17 8.22
C THR A 159 15.11 12.04 7.34
N GLY A 160 14.14 11.19 7.70
CA GLY A 160 12.92 10.97 6.93
C GLY A 160 13.13 10.10 5.69
N TRP A 161 12.29 10.29 4.68
CA TRP A 161 12.34 9.51 3.45
C TRP A 161 13.55 9.87 2.58
N ILE A 162 14.28 8.85 2.13
CA ILE A 162 15.35 8.96 1.13
C ILE A 162 15.17 7.91 0.04
N GLU A 163 15.58 8.25 -1.17
CA GLU A 163 15.67 7.31 -2.29
C GLU A 163 17.15 7.09 -2.65
N VAL A 164 17.59 5.84 -2.63
CA VAL A 164 18.95 5.43 -2.97
C VAL A 164 18.88 4.24 -3.92
N ASP A 165 19.47 4.39 -5.11
CA ASP A 165 19.51 3.35 -6.15
C ASP A 165 18.13 2.76 -6.51
N GLY A 166 17.09 3.59 -6.52
CA GLY A 166 15.72 3.19 -6.83
C GLY A 166 14.97 2.48 -5.69
N HIS A 167 15.53 2.48 -4.49
CA HIS A 167 14.92 1.96 -3.27
C HIS A 167 14.63 3.09 -2.28
N TRP A 168 13.45 3.04 -1.67
CA TRP A 168 13.06 3.99 -0.62
C TRP A 168 13.45 3.46 0.76
N TYR A 169 14.03 4.34 1.58
CA TYR A 169 14.38 4.08 2.98
C TYR A 169 13.75 5.16 3.85
N TYR A 170 13.53 4.85 5.13
CA TYR A 170 13.10 5.82 6.11
C TYR A 170 14.12 5.92 7.22
N MET A 171 14.69 7.11 7.39
CA MET A 171 15.60 7.45 8.47
C MET A 171 14.79 8.08 9.61
N ASP A 172 15.00 7.64 10.84
CA ASP A 172 14.30 8.22 11.98
C ASP A 172 14.73 9.68 12.26
N GLN A 173 14.16 10.28 13.30
CA GLN A 173 14.48 11.66 13.69
C GLN A 173 15.96 11.87 14.11
N TRP A 174 16.68 10.78 14.40
CA TRP A 174 18.10 10.77 14.75
C TRP A 174 18.97 10.30 13.57
N GLY A 175 18.37 10.11 12.40
CA GLY A 175 19.04 9.67 11.17
C GLY A 175 19.34 8.18 11.11
N ALA A 176 18.87 7.36 12.05
CA ALA A 176 19.06 5.93 12.02
C ALA A 176 18.05 5.27 11.06
N MET A 177 18.51 4.35 10.22
CA MET A 177 17.68 3.65 9.25
C MET A 177 16.67 2.73 9.95
N CYS A 178 15.39 2.87 9.60
CA CYS A 178 14.33 2.03 10.12
C CYS A 178 14.24 0.69 9.38
N THR A 179 13.91 -0.37 10.12
CA THR A 179 13.48 -1.67 9.60
C THR A 179 12.12 -2.05 10.20
N GLY A 180 11.36 -2.92 9.54
CA GLY A 180 10.03 -3.34 10.00
C GLY A 180 8.96 -2.26 9.84
N TRP A 181 7.97 -2.24 10.75
CA TRP A 181 6.83 -1.34 10.67
C TRP A 181 7.19 0.10 11.01
N VAL A 182 6.85 1.03 10.10
CA VAL A 182 7.03 2.47 10.28
C VAL A 182 5.71 3.18 10.05
N LYS A 183 5.37 4.15 10.89
CA LYS A 183 4.18 4.99 10.73
C LYS A 183 4.57 6.42 10.38
N VAL A 184 4.21 6.88 9.19
CA VAL A 184 4.50 8.23 8.69
C VAL A 184 3.20 8.88 8.24
N ASP A 185 2.92 10.09 8.73
CA ASP A 185 1.74 10.89 8.36
C ASP A 185 0.39 10.16 8.46
N GLY A 186 0.29 9.20 9.38
CA GLY A 186 -0.93 8.39 9.59
C GLY A 186 -1.00 7.11 8.77
N HIS A 187 -0.06 6.89 7.85
CA HIS A 187 0.05 5.71 7.00
C HIS A 187 1.11 4.75 7.55
N TRP A 188 0.87 3.45 7.37
CA TRP A 188 1.81 2.40 7.78
C TRP A 188 2.62 1.91 6.58
N TYR A 189 3.91 1.72 6.77
CA TYR A 189 4.86 1.20 5.81
C TYR A 189 5.59 0.02 6.43
N TYR A 190 6.14 -0.86 5.60
CA TYR A 190 6.98 -1.96 6.05
C TYR A 190 8.33 -1.89 5.33
N MET A 191 9.39 -1.72 6.11
CA MET A 191 10.77 -1.73 5.63
C MET A 191 11.32 -3.15 5.81
N ASP A 192 11.99 -3.69 4.80
CA ASP A 192 12.60 -5.01 4.89
C ASP A 192 13.79 -5.03 5.87
N GLN A 193 14.45 -6.19 5.99
CA GLN A 193 15.59 -6.36 6.88
C GLN A 193 16.82 -5.50 6.50
N TRP A 194 16.85 -4.97 5.27
CA TRP A 194 17.88 -4.07 4.75
C TRP A 194 17.40 -2.61 4.72
N GLY A 195 16.21 -2.33 5.28
CA GLY A 195 15.62 -1.01 5.35
C GLY A 195 14.92 -0.55 4.07
N ALA A 196 14.82 -1.38 3.04
CA ALA A 196 14.15 -1.01 1.80
C ALA A 196 12.62 -1.13 1.95
N MET A 197 11.88 -0.12 1.49
CA MET A 197 10.42 -0.07 1.59
C MET A 197 9.79 -1.16 0.72
N CYS A 198 8.92 -1.97 1.33
CA CYS A 198 8.20 -3.03 0.64
C CYS A 198 6.98 -2.50 -0.12
N THR A 199 6.71 -3.10 -1.28
CA THR A 199 5.44 -2.98 -2.02
C THR A 199 4.85 -4.37 -2.28
N GLY A 200 3.55 -4.46 -2.50
CA GLY A 200 2.85 -5.72 -2.73
C GLY A 200 2.65 -6.57 -1.46
N TRP A 201 2.59 -7.89 -1.61
CA TRP A 201 2.33 -8.81 -0.50
C TRP A 201 3.53 -8.98 0.42
N VAL A 202 3.32 -8.78 1.72
CA VAL A 202 4.35 -8.96 2.76
C VAL A 202 3.82 -9.90 3.83
N LYS A 203 4.65 -10.82 4.30
CA LYS A 203 4.31 -11.72 5.41
C LYS A 203 5.10 -11.35 6.66
N VAL A 204 4.39 -10.94 7.72
CA VAL A 204 4.98 -10.52 9.00
C VAL A 204 4.32 -11.31 10.12
N ASP A 205 5.13 -11.96 10.96
CA ASP A 205 4.67 -12.74 12.12
C ASP A 205 3.55 -13.74 11.82
N GLY A 206 3.58 -14.36 10.64
CA GLY A 206 2.59 -15.34 10.21
C GLY A 206 1.35 -14.76 9.51
N TYR A 207 1.19 -13.43 9.52
CA TYR A 207 0.09 -12.71 8.89
C TYR A 207 0.50 -12.12 7.54
N TRP A 208 -0.43 -12.07 6.59
CA TRP A 208 -0.22 -11.42 5.30
C TRP A 208 -0.79 -10.01 5.32
N TYR A 209 -0.04 -9.09 4.73
CA TYR A 209 -0.36 -7.68 4.52
C TYR A 209 -0.16 -7.35 3.05
N TYR A 210 -0.82 -6.29 2.58
CA TYR A 210 -0.59 -5.77 1.24
C TYR A 210 -0.17 -4.31 1.34
N MET A 211 1.00 -4.00 0.80
CA MET A 211 1.52 -2.64 0.66
C MET A 211 1.19 -2.18 -0.76
N ASP A 212 0.64 -0.98 -0.92
CA ASP A 212 0.29 -0.47 -2.24
C ASP A 212 1.54 -0.03 -3.04
N GLN A 213 1.34 0.59 -4.20
CA GLN A 213 2.44 1.02 -5.07
C GLN A 213 3.31 2.14 -4.47
N TRP A 214 2.79 2.84 -3.44
CA TRP A 214 3.50 3.87 -2.68
C TRP A 214 4.03 3.32 -1.35
N GLY A 215 3.89 2.01 -1.11
CA GLY A 215 4.32 1.35 0.12
C GLY A 215 3.35 1.53 1.29
N GLU A 216 2.18 2.13 1.09
CA GLU A 216 1.19 2.31 2.15
C GLU A 216 0.44 1.00 2.42
N MET A 217 0.24 0.65 3.69
CA MET A 217 -0.48 -0.55 4.09
C MET A 217 -1.97 -0.44 3.71
N TYR A 218 -2.43 -1.38 2.90
CA TYR A 218 -3.79 -1.43 2.40
C TYR A 218 -4.75 -2.03 3.44
N THR A 219 -5.96 -1.48 3.51
CA THR A 219 -7.07 -2.02 4.30
C THR A 219 -8.34 -2.12 3.46
N GLY A 220 -9.25 -3.02 3.83
CA GLY A 220 -10.50 -3.26 3.14
C GLY A 220 -10.39 -4.22 1.94
N TRP A 221 -11.28 -4.04 0.97
CA TRP A 221 -11.39 -4.92 -0.20
C TRP A 221 -10.30 -4.63 -1.22
N LEU A 222 -9.46 -5.63 -1.51
CA LEU A 222 -8.41 -5.59 -2.51
C LEU A 222 -8.78 -6.45 -3.71
N TYR A 223 -8.72 -5.89 -4.91
CA TYR A 223 -9.03 -6.62 -6.16
C TYR A 223 -7.78 -6.72 -7.04
N MET A 224 -7.37 -7.94 -7.36
CA MET A 224 -6.16 -8.19 -8.15
C MET A 224 -6.32 -9.44 -9.01
N LYS A 225 -6.00 -9.32 -10.31
CA LYS A 225 -5.98 -10.44 -11.28
C LYS A 225 -7.29 -11.27 -11.31
N GLY A 226 -8.44 -10.62 -11.12
CA GLY A 226 -9.74 -11.31 -11.09
C GLY A 226 -10.18 -11.80 -9.73
N GLU A 227 -9.29 -11.75 -8.73
CA GLU A 227 -9.54 -12.24 -7.38
C GLU A 227 -9.80 -11.09 -6.40
N ARG A 228 -10.54 -11.39 -5.33
CA ARG A 228 -10.80 -10.44 -4.23
C ARG A 228 -10.20 -10.95 -2.94
N TYR A 229 -9.59 -10.06 -2.18
CA TYR A 229 -9.07 -10.30 -0.83
C TYR A 229 -9.68 -9.25 0.11
N TYR A 230 -9.68 -9.54 1.41
CA TYR A 230 -10.06 -8.55 2.40
C TYR A 230 -8.98 -8.43 3.46
N LEU A 231 -8.47 -7.21 3.63
CA LEU A 231 -7.50 -6.82 4.65
C LEU A 231 -8.30 -6.12 5.75
N ASN A 232 -8.18 -6.56 6.99
CA ASN A 232 -8.93 -5.93 8.09
C ASN A 232 -8.38 -4.53 8.45
N GLU A 233 -8.91 -3.93 9.50
CA GLU A 233 -8.53 -2.59 9.97
C GLU A 233 -7.05 -2.48 10.39
N ASN A 234 -6.43 -3.61 10.75
CA ASN A 234 -5.00 -3.72 11.07
C ASN A 234 -4.17 -4.16 9.86
N GLY A 235 -4.74 -4.18 8.65
CA GLY A 235 -4.08 -4.60 7.41
C GLY A 235 -3.88 -6.11 7.25
N VAL A 236 -4.35 -6.92 8.20
CA VAL A 236 -4.19 -8.38 8.14
C VAL A 236 -5.17 -8.98 7.14
N MET A 237 -4.67 -9.76 6.20
CA MET A 237 -5.46 -10.54 5.26
C MET A 237 -6.29 -11.60 5.97
N ILE A 238 -7.58 -11.59 5.69
CA ILE A 238 -8.54 -12.53 6.23
C ILE A 238 -8.54 -13.85 5.45
N THR A 239 -8.59 -14.95 6.19
CA THR A 239 -8.82 -16.32 5.69
C THR A 239 -9.95 -16.98 6.48
N GLY A 240 -10.65 -17.93 5.88
CA GLY A 240 -11.75 -18.65 6.52
C GLY A 240 -13.02 -17.80 6.67
N LYS A 241 -13.86 -18.14 7.65
CA LYS A 241 -15.11 -17.44 7.94
C LYS A 241 -14.82 -16.11 8.64
N TYR A 242 -15.39 -15.01 8.14
CA TYR A 242 -15.27 -13.68 8.74
C TYR A 242 -16.58 -12.91 8.69
N ASN A 243 -16.99 -12.37 9.84
CA ASN A 243 -18.21 -11.58 9.95
C ASN A 243 -17.87 -10.09 9.81
N MET A 244 -18.41 -9.44 8.77
CA MET A 244 -18.14 -8.02 8.52
C MET A 244 -19.40 -7.27 8.12
N TRP A 245 -19.37 -5.95 8.31
CA TRP A 245 -20.44 -5.05 7.88
C TRP A 245 -20.51 -5.00 6.35
N ASP A 246 -21.64 -5.42 5.79
CA ASP A 246 -21.91 -5.34 4.38
C ASP A 246 -22.57 -4.00 4.02
N GLN A 247 -21.94 -3.27 3.09
CA GLN A 247 -22.36 -1.92 2.73
C GLN A 247 -23.66 -1.90 1.91
N GLU A 248 -24.01 -2.98 1.23
CA GLU A 248 -25.21 -3.06 0.39
C GLU A 248 -26.45 -3.35 1.24
N THR A 249 -26.37 -4.38 2.08
CA THR A 249 -27.48 -4.83 2.93
C THR A 249 -27.60 -4.07 4.25
N LYS A 250 -26.58 -3.27 4.61
CA LYS A 250 -26.49 -2.52 5.89
C LYS A 250 -26.64 -3.44 7.11
N LYS A 251 -26.02 -4.62 7.05
CA LYS A 251 -26.03 -5.63 8.11
C LYS A 251 -24.69 -6.36 8.16
N PHE A 252 -24.39 -6.97 9.30
CA PHE A 252 -23.28 -7.91 9.39
C PHE A 252 -23.62 -9.21 8.64
N LYS A 253 -22.67 -9.68 7.82
CA LYS A 253 -22.77 -10.90 7.03
C LYS A 253 -21.50 -11.73 7.18
N ASP A 254 -21.65 -13.04 7.12
CA ASP A 254 -20.53 -13.97 7.05
C ASP A 254 -19.99 -14.04 5.62
N TYR A 255 -18.70 -13.76 5.47
CA TYR A 255 -17.90 -13.94 4.26
C TYR A 255 -16.96 -15.12 4.47
N TYR A 256 -16.65 -15.82 3.40
CA TYR A 256 -15.74 -16.96 3.44
C TYR A 256 -14.55 -16.65 2.54
N PHE A 257 -13.37 -16.95 3.03
CA PHE A 257 -12.12 -16.78 2.31
C PHE A 257 -11.36 -18.10 2.34
N SER A 258 -10.70 -18.44 1.25
CA SER A 258 -9.83 -19.61 1.17
C SER A 258 -8.62 -19.45 2.11
N SER A 259 -7.83 -20.52 2.25
CA SER A 259 -6.59 -20.48 3.05
C SER A 259 -5.53 -19.54 2.49
N ASP A 260 -5.61 -19.17 1.21
CA ASP A 260 -4.78 -18.16 0.56
C ASP A 260 -5.47 -16.79 0.43
N GLY A 261 -6.58 -16.59 1.15
CA GLY A 261 -7.23 -15.29 1.33
C GLY A 261 -8.13 -14.83 0.19
N ARG A 262 -8.32 -15.66 -0.84
CA ARG A 262 -9.28 -15.36 -1.91
C ARG A 262 -10.68 -15.46 -1.37
N TRP A 263 -11.47 -14.43 -1.63
CA TRP A 263 -12.86 -14.39 -1.28
C TRP A 263 -13.62 -15.48 -2.02
N GLU A 264 -14.20 -16.39 -1.25
CA GLU A 264 -15.16 -17.37 -1.72
C GLU A 264 -16.54 -16.70 -1.62
N TYR A 265 -17.19 -16.53 -2.76
CA TYR A 265 -18.49 -15.88 -2.87
C TYR A 265 -19.44 -16.30 -1.74
N THR A 266 -20.18 -15.31 -1.22
CA THR A 266 -21.07 -15.54 -0.08
C THR A 266 -22.13 -16.56 -0.43
N VAL A 267 -21.97 -17.77 0.09
CA VAL A 267 -23.01 -18.78 0.16
C VAL A 267 -24.21 -18.20 0.92
N SER A 268 -25.33 -18.08 0.24
CA SER A 268 -26.60 -17.74 0.84
C SER A 268 -27.29 -19.04 1.24
N LEU A 269 -27.63 -19.19 2.52
CA LEU A 269 -28.44 -20.31 3.01
C LEU A 269 -29.75 -19.76 3.57
N ILE A 270 -30.85 -20.46 3.31
CA ILE A 270 -32.11 -20.17 3.97
C ILE A 270 -32.15 -20.81 5.37
N THR A 271 -32.96 -20.25 6.25
CA THR A 271 -33.04 -20.70 7.65
C THR A 271 -33.94 -21.91 7.83
N TRP A 272 -34.90 -22.11 6.93
CA TRP A 272 -35.79 -23.26 6.90
C TRP A 272 -35.28 -24.28 5.89
N ASP A 273 -35.11 -25.52 6.34
CA ASP A 273 -34.59 -26.62 5.55
C ASP A 273 -35.71 -27.65 5.35
N LEU A 274 -35.98 -28.04 4.09
CA LEU A 274 -36.95 -29.09 3.76
C LEU A 274 -36.24 -30.43 3.51
N VAL A 275 -35.05 -30.63 4.05
CA VAL A 275 -34.28 -31.86 3.86
C VAL A 275 -34.41 -32.72 5.13
N ASP A 276 -34.68 -34.02 4.96
CA ASP A 276 -34.84 -34.95 6.08
C ASP A 276 -33.53 -35.22 6.85
N SER A 277 -33.63 -35.88 8.01
CA SER A 277 -32.47 -36.27 8.82
C SER A 277 -31.51 -37.24 8.11
N GLY A 278 -31.95 -37.89 7.03
CA GLY A 278 -31.12 -38.71 6.16
C GLY A 278 -30.36 -37.90 5.11
N LYS A 279 -30.52 -36.57 5.10
CA LYS A 279 -29.99 -35.64 4.10
C LYS A 279 -30.57 -35.87 2.70
N HIS A 280 -31.82 -36.32 2.63
CA HIS A 280 -32.57 -36.47 1.39
C HIS A 280 -33.65 -35.40 1.29
N LEU A 281 -33.94 -34.99 0.07
CA LEU A 281 -35.14 -34.23 -0.27
C LEU A 281 -36.11 -35.16 -0.99
N ASP A 282 -37.14 -35.61 -0.28
CA ASP A 282 -38.21 -36.46 -0.77
C ASP A 282 -39.38 -35.65 -1.34
N TRP A 283 -39.56 -35.70 -2.65
CA TRP A 283 -40.65 -34.98 -3.32
C TRP A 283 -41.81 -35.90 -3.73
N SER A 284 -43.04 -35.42 -3.53
CA SER A 284 -44.27 -36.09 -3.96
C SER A 284 -45.17 -35.13 -4.77
N GLY A 285 -46.35 -35.59 -5.17
CA GLY A 285 -47.34 -34.76 -5.86
C GLY A 285 -47.37 -34.90 -7.39
N LYS A 286 -48.03 -33.97 -8.06
CA LYS A 286 -48.29 -34.00 -9.50
C LYS A 286 -48.15 -32.59 -10.09
N THR A 287 -47.48 -32.51 -11.23
CA THR A 287 -47.34 -31.27 -11.99
C THR A 287 -47.34 -31.55 -13.49
N LYS A 288 -47.85 -30.61 -14.27
CA LYS A 288 -47.72 -30.54 -15.73
C LYS A 288 -46.24 -30.59 -16.17
N TYR A 289 -45.33 -30.12 -15.32
CA TYR A 289 -43.89 -29.98 -15.60
C TYR A 289 -43.05 -31.18 -15.14
N SER A 290 -43.65 -32.37 -15.01
CA SER A 290 -43.00 -33.58 -14.45
C SER A 290 -41.71 -34.00 -15.16
N SER A 291 -41.58 -33.74 -16.46
CA SER A 291 -40.34 -33.98 -17.21
C SER A 291 -39.18 -33.12 -16.68
N TYR A 292 -39.44 -31.84 -16.37
CA TYR A 292 -38.45 -30.92 -15.82
C TYR A 292 -38.07 -31.27 -14.38
N ILE A 293 -39.02 -31.75 -13.57
CA ILE A 293 -38.73 -32.31 -12.24
C ILE A 293 -37.68 -33.43 -12.34
N THR A 294 -37.87 -34.34 -13.30
CA THR A 294 -36.96 -35.47 -13.52
C THR A 294 -35.58 -34.98 -13.95
N THR A 295 -35.51 -34.00 -14.85
CA THR A 295 -34.24 -33.43 -15.34
C THR A 295 -33.50 -32.65 -14.25
N ALA A 296 -34.20 -31.80 -13.50
CA ALA A 296 -33.61 -31.04 -12.38
C ALA A 296 -33.09 -31.96 -11.28
N THR A 297 -33.85 -33.00 -10.92
CA THR A 297 -33.42 -34.05 -9.99
C THR A 297 -32.10 -34.67 -10.44
N LYS A 298 -31.99 -35.02 -11.73
CA LYS A 298 -30.75 -35.59 -12.28
C LYS A 298 -29.58 -34.61 -12.20
N LYS A 299 -29.79 -33.31 -12.47
CA LYS A 299 -28.73 -32.30 -12.43
C LYS A 299 -28.18 -32.08 -11.02
N TRP A 300 -29.05 -31.91 -10.02
CA TRP A 300 -28.63 -31.84 -8.62
C TRP A 300 -27.93 -33.13 -8.16
N ASN A 301 -28.49 -34.29 -8.52
CA ASN A 301 -27.91 -35.58 -8.17
C ASN A 301 -26.61 -35.91 -8.92
N ALA A 302 -26.36 -35.31 -10.08
CA ALA A 302 -25.09 -35.45 -10.79
C ALA A 302 -23.94 -34.81 -9.99
N TYR A 303 -24.24 -33.77 -9.19
CA TYR A 303 -23.26 -33.18 -8.29
C TYR A 303 -23.12 -33.96 -6.97
N LYS A 304 -24.23 -34.32 -6.29
CA LYS A 304 -24.21 -35.27 -5.16
C LYS A 304 -25.29 -36.32 -5.33
N LYS A 305 -24.87 -37.57 -5.51
CA LYS A 305 -25.77 -38.68 -5.85
C LYS A 305 -26.80 -38.95 -4.75
N GLY A 306 -28.06 -39.05 -5.15
CA GLY A 306 -29.14 -39.62 -4.35
C GLY A 306 -29.81 -38.66 -3.39
N ILE A 307 -29.44 -37.37 -3.37
CA ILE A 307 -30.00 -36.40 -2.44
C ILE A 307 -31.46 -36.07 -2.74
N ILE A 308 -31.80 -35.76 -4.00
CA ILE A 308 -33.20 -35.53 -4.39
C ILE A 308 -33.79 -36.84 -4.89
N ARG A 309 -34.91 -37.28 -4.29
CA ARG A 309 -35.58 -38.53 -4.71
C ARG A 309 -37.09 -38.34 -4.72
N LYS A 310 -37.75 -39.14 -5.55
CA LYS A 310 -39.21 -39.20 -5.56
C LYS A 310 -39.65 -40.02 -4.35
N ASP A 311 -40.58 -39.46 -3.60
CA ASP A 311 -41.14 -40.07 -2.41
C ASP A 311 -41.77 -41.44 -2.71
N THR A 312 -41.60 -42.36 -1.76
CA THR A 312 -42.11 -43.73 -1.77
C THR A 312 -43.05 -43.94 -0.59
N VAL A 313 -43.86 -44.99 -0.61
CA VAL A 313 -44.84 -45.28 0.47
C VAL A 313 -44.19 -45.51 1.85
N SER A 314 -42.87 -45.70 1.90
CA SER A 314 -42.06 -45.97 3.10
C SER A 314 -41.22 -44.78 3.57
N THR A 315 -41.22 -43.65 2.85
CA THR A 315 -40.45 -42.45 3.19
C THR A 315 -41.39 -41.33 3.64
N MET A 316 -40.89 -40.47 4.53
CA MET A 316 -41.65 -39.28 4.95
C MET A 316 -41.46 -38.22 3.86
N LYS A 317 -42.56 -37.67 3.34
CA LYS A 317 -42.51 -36.60 2.35
C LYS A 317 -41.94 -35.32 2.95
N ASP A 318 -41.01 -34.69 2.24
CA ASP A 318 -40.46 -33.39 2.62
C ASP A 318 -41.15 -32.25 1.88
N VAL A 319 -41.37 -32.45 0.58
CA VAL A 319 -41.97 -31.43 -0.28
C VAL A 319 -43.06 -32.02 -1.17
N THR A 320 -44.18 -31.31 -1.28
CA THR A 320 -45.26 -31.64 -2.20
C THR A 320 -45.23 -30.68 -3.38
N ILE A 321 -45.20 -31.23 -4.59
CA ILE A 321 -45.22 -30.47 -5.84
C ILE A 321 -46.66 -30.41 -6.37
N SER A 322 -47.09 -29.21 -6.74
CA SER A 322 -48.41 -28.97 -7.33
C SER A 322 -48.37 -27.82 -8.33
N ASP A 323 -49.44 -27.66 -9.09
CA ASP A 323 -49.62 -26.54 -10.00
C ASP A 323 -50.75 -25.62 -9.52
N TYR A 324 -50.69 -24.36 -9.95
CA TYR A 324 -51.78 -23.41 -9.83
C TYR A 324 -51.86 -22.54 -11.08
N TYR A 325 -52.94 -21.79 -11.23
CA TYR A 325 -53.12 -20.82 -12.30
C TYR A 325 -53.42 -19.46 -11.70
N ASP A 326 -52.60 -18.47 -12.01
CA ASP A 326 -52.84 -17.06 -11.69
C ASP A 326 -52.20 -16.18 -12.77
N ASP A 327 -53.00 -15.42 -13.49
CA ASP A 327 -52.55 -14.55 -14.58
C ASP A 327 -52.06 -13.17 -14.12
N LYS A 328 -52.22 -12.86 -12.83
CA LYS A 328 -51.77 -11.64 -12.18
C LYS A 328 -50.49 -11.84 -11.38
N ASP A 329 -50.20 -13.08 -11.00
CA ASP A 329 -48.95 -13.43 -10.33
C ASP A 329 -47.77 -13.33 -11.31
N THR A 330 -46.65 -12.84 -10.78
CA THR A 330 -45.40 -12.62 -11.52
C THR A 330 -44.38 -13.73 -11.29
N LEU A 331 -44.68 -14.70 -10.43
CA LEU A 331 -43.82 -15.84 -10.17
C LEU A 331 -44.08 -17.00 -11.13
N TRP A 332 -43.00 -17.68 -11.52
CA TRP A 332 -43.06 -18.92 -12.30
C TRP A 332 -43.16 -20.14 -11.38
N GLY A 333 -42.47 -20.08 -10.24
CA GLY A 333 -42.56 -21.07 -9.17
C GLY A 333 -42.32 -20.41 -7.81
N GLU A 334 -42.70 -21.14 -6.76
CA GLU A 334 -42.39 -20.75 -5.39
C GLU A 334 -42.22 -21.99 -4.49
N THR A 335 -41.27 -21.88 -3.56
CA THR A 335 -41.03 -22.84 -2.49
C THR A 335 -41.42 -22.22 -1.16
N SER A 336 -42.35 -22.86 -0.46
CA SER A 336 -42.83 -22.37 0.83
C SER A 336 -42.24 -23.17 2.00
N LYS A 337 -42.15 -22.52 3.16
CA LYS A 337 -41.77 -23.15 4.44
C LYS A 337 -42.68 -24.28 4.90
N ASN A 338 -43.85 -24.44 4.28
CA ASN A 338 -44.84 -25.48 4.62
C ASN A 338 -44.61 -26.79 3.84
N GLY A 339 -43.47 -26.93 3.15
CA GLY A 339 -43.16 -28.14 2.37
C GLY A 339 -43.95 -28.23 1.07
N THR A 340 -44.13 -27.10 0.38
CA THR A 340 -44.81 -27.07 -0.92
C THR A 340 -44.00 -26.30 -1.94
N ILE A 341 -43.79 -26.91 -3.11
CA ILE A 341 -43.36 -26.23 -4.33
C ILE A 341 -44.57 -26.11 -5.26
N ARG A 342 -44.86 -24.89 -5.72
CA ARG A 342 -45.98 -24.63 -6.62
C ARG A 342 -45.50 -23.97 -7.89
N PHE A 343 -45.98 -24.43 -9.05
CA PHE A 343 -45.68 -23.82 -10.34
C PHE A 343 -46.91 -23.12 -10.91
N ASN A 344 -46.72 -21.87 -11.35
CA ASN A 344 -47.78 -21.11 -12.00
C ASN A 344 -47.86 -21.50 -13.48
N ILE A 345 -48.94 -22.18 -13.85
CA ILE A 345 -49.13 -22.69 -15.21
C ILE A 345 -49.12 -21.54 -16.24
N TYR A 346 -49.69 -20.39 -15.89
CA TYR A 346 -49.80 -19.26 -16.81
C TYR A 346 -48.42 -18.72 -17.24
N ASN A 347 -47.49 -18.59 -16.29
CA ASN A 347 -46.15 -18.06 -16.57
C ASN A 347 -45.23 -19.14 -17.15
N MET A 348 -45.26 -20.34 -16.56
CA MET A 348 -44.45 -21.47 -17.01
C MET A 348 -44.79 -21.90 -18.45
N ASP A 349 -46.05 -21.81 -18.88
CA ASP A 349 -46.43 -22.14 -20.25
C ASP A 349 -45.89 -21.16 -21.30
N LYS A 350 -45.64 -19.90 -20.92
CA LYS A 350 -45.08 -18.88 -21.83
C LYS A 350 -43.56 -18.94 -21.96
N ASP A 351 -42.91 -19.60 -21.02
CA ASP A 351 -41.45 -19.67 -20.97
C ASP A 351 -40.89 -20.70 -21.97
N ASP A 352 -39.59 -20.67 -22.20
CA ASP A 352 -38.91 -21.71 -22.98
C ASP A 352 -38.52 -22.92 -22.11
N ASP A 353 -38.01 -23.98 -22.73
CA ASP A 353 -37.63 -25.20 -22.02
C ASP A 353 -36.48 -24.98 -21.01
N ALA A 354 -35.59 -24.02 -21.28
CA ALA A 354 -34.49 -23.68 -20.39
C ALA A 354 -35.00 -22.92 -19.17
N GLY A 355 -35.86 -21.92 -19.36
CA GLY A 355 -36.47 -21.13 -18.28
C GLY A 355 -37.34 -21.98 -17.35
N ARG A 356 -38.13 -22.90 -17.91
CA ARG A 356 -38.89 -23.90 -17.13
C ARG A 356 -37.96 -24.79 -16.30
N LEU A 357 -36.89 -25.30 -16.90
CA LEU A 357 -35.92 -26.14 -16.18
C LEU A 357 -35.23 -25.36 -15.07
N ASN A 358 -34.80 -24.13 -15.33
CA ASN A 358 -34.12 -23.29 -14.36
C ASN A 358 -35.02 -22.93 -13.19
N THR A 359 -36.30 -22.60 -13.46
CA THR A 359 -37.30 -22.38 -12.41
C THR A 359 -37.40 -23.60 -11.50
N VAL A 360 -37.53 -24.81 -12.07
CA VAL A 360 -37.60 -26.04 -11.26
C VAL A 360 -36.31 -26.26 -10.46
N MET A 361 -35.14 -26.04 -11.07
CA MET A 361 -33.85 -26.20 -10.39
C MET A 361 -33.67 -25.19 -9.24
N HIS A 362 -34.14 -23.96 -9.44
CA HIS A 362 -34.13 -22.88 -8.46
C HIS A 362 -34.96 -23.24 -7.22
N GLU A 363 -36.21 -23.67 -7.43
CA GLU A 363 -37.09 -24.08 -6.34
C GLU A 363 -36.55 -25.31 -5.59
N PHE A 364 -35.93 -26.27 -6.30
CA PHE A 364 -35.22 -27.35 -5.63
C PHE A 364 -34.03 -26.87 -4.81
N GLY A 365 -33.26 -25.91 -5.29
CA GLY A 365 -32.18 -25.36 -4.49
C GLY A 365 -32.69 -24.69 -3.21
N HIS A 366 -33.83 -24.00 -3.26
CA HIS A 366 -34.50 -23.51 -2.05
C HIS A 366 -34.91 -24.66 -1.12
N ALA A 367 -35.53 -25.71 -1.63
CA ALA A 367 -35.88 -26.87 -0.81
C ALA A 367 -34.64 -27.54 -0.18
N LEU A 368 -33.50 -27.49 -0.88
CA LEU A 368 -32.17 -27.91 -0.42
C LEU A 368 -31.43 -26.87 0.45
N GLY A 369 -32.12 -25.86 0.98
CA GLY A 369 -31.54 -24.91 1.94
C GLY A 369 -30.67 -23.81 1.33
N LEU A 370 -30.59 -23.70 0.00
CA LEU A 370 -29.84 -22.64 -0.67
C LEU A 370 -30.68 -21.36 -0.74
N GLY A 371 -30.01 -20.22 -0.58
CA GLY A 371 -30.53 -18.88 -0.81
C GLY A 371 -30.05 -18.29 -2.13
N HIS A 372 -30.49 -17.05 -2.41
CA HIS A 372 -30.08 -16.33 -3.62
C HIS A 372 -28.63 -15.86 -3.52
N ASN A 373 -27.89 -16.14 -4.57
CA ASN A 373 -26.45 -15.96 -4.68
C ASN A 373 -26.10 -14.90 -5.74
N GLU A 374 -25.47 -15.28 -6.85
CA GLU A 374 -25.12 -14.37 -7.96
C GLU A 374 -26.08 -14.47 -9.14
N ARG A 375 -26.15 -13.41 -9.95
CA ARG A 375 -27.02 -13.32 -11.13
C ARG A 375 -26.85 -14.47 -12.13
N LYS A 376 -25.65 -15.04 -12.24
CA LYS A 376 -25.29 -16.14 -13.16
C LYS A 376 -25.63 -17.53 -12.61
N ASP A 377 -25.94 -17.63 -11.32
CA ASP A 377 -26.17 -18.90 -10.63
C ASP A 377 -27.60 -19.37 -10.85
N VAL A 378 -27.87 -20.68 -10.83
CA VAL A 378 -29.26 -21.16 -10.92
C VAL A 378 -30.10 -20.68 -9.72
N MET A 379 -29.43 -20.44 -8.59
CA MET A 379 -30.04 -19.84 -7.40
C MET A 379 -30.35 -18.34 -7.51
N SER A 380 -29.99 -17.66 -8.60
CA SER A 380 -30.49 -16.29 -8.81
C SER A 380 -31.95 -16.30 -9.28
N LYS A 381 -32.74 -15.37 -8.75
CA LYS A 381 -34.16 -15.17 -9.10
C LYS A 381 -34.43 -14.98 -10.60
N PHE A 382 -33.43 -14.54 -11.36
CA PHE A 382 -33.57 -14.23 -12.79
C PHE A 382 -32.55 -14.99 -13.65
N SER A 383 -32.20 -16.20 -13.23
CA SER A 383 -31.19 -17.00 -13.90
C SER A 383 -31.71 -17.68 -15.16
N ASN A 384 -30.90 -17.62 -16.21
CA ASN A 384 -31.12 -18.35 -17.46
C ASN A 384 -30.06 -19.46 -17.66
N VAL A 385 -29.44 -19.95 -16.57
CA VAL A 385 -28.38 -20.97 -16.62
C VAL A 385 -28.90 -22.33 -16.17
N THR A 386 -28.68 -23.36 -16.98
CA THR A 386 -29.17 -24.73 -16.74
C THR A 386 -28.17 -25.63 -16.00
N GLU A 387 -26.99 -25.12 -15.64
CA GLU A 387 -25.96 -25.87 -14.93
C GLU A 387 -25.65 -25.25 -13.57
N LEU A 388 -25.27 -26.11 -12.62
CA LEU A 388 -24.81 -25.65 -11.32
C LEU A 388 -23.47 -24.95 -11.49
N THR A 389 -23.46 -23.66 -11.19
CA THR A 389 -22.23 -22.87 -11.11
C THR A 389 -21.37 -23.35 -9.94
N GLU A 390 -20.13 -22.87 -9.88
CA GLU A 390 -19.27 -23.12 -8.73
C GLU A 390 -19.89 -22.63 -7.42
N ASN A 391 -20.65 -21.52 -7.48
CA ASN A 391 -21.28 -20.95 -6.30
C ASN A 391 -22.53 -21.71 -5.86
N ASP A 392 -23.33 -22.23 -6.81
CA ASP A 392 -24.43 -23.17 -6.52
C ASP A 392 -23.89 -24.42 -5.79
N LYS A 393 -22.77 -24.96 -6.29
CA LYS A 393 -22.09 -26.12 -5.71
C LYS A 393 -21.59 -25.84 -4.29
N LYS A 394 -20.88 -24.72 -4.09
CA LYS A 394 -20.41 -24.28 -2.76
C LYS A 394 -21.56 -24.07 -1.79
N SER A 395 -22.66 -23.47 -2.24
CA SER A 395 -23.84 -23.24 -1.41
C SER A 395 -24.50 -24.55 -1.00
N TYR A 396 -24.59 -25.50 -1.92
CA TYR A 396 -25.09 -26.83 -1.64
C TYR A 396 -24.19 -27.62 -0.70
N ASP A 397 -22.87 -27.54 -0.84
CA ASP A 397 -21.92 -28.14 0.11
C ASP A 397 -22.04 -27.55 1.51
N ALA A 398 -22.34 -26.25 1.63
CA ALA A 398 -22.58 -25.63 2.93
C ALA A 398 -23.91 -26.04 3.54
N ALA A 399 -25.00 -26.05 2.75
CA ALA A 399 -26.30 -26.55 3.19
C ALA A 399 -26.20 -28.00 3.67
N TYR A 400 -25.54 -28.85 2.89
CA TYR A 400 -25.32 -30.26 3.21
C TYR A 400 -24.51 -30.52 4.49
N ARG A 401 -23.63 -29.58 4.87
CA ARG A 401 -22.88 -29.63 6.14
C ARG A 401 -23.72 -29.19 7.34
N LYS A 402 -24.75 -28.38 7.13
CA LYS A 402 -25.69 -27.95 8.17
C LYS A 402 -26.67 -29.08 8.51
N TYR A 403 -27.05 -29.89 7.51
CA TYR A 403 -27.69 -31.20 7.67
C TYR A 403 -26.72 -32.19 8.29
#